data_AF-A0A7S3QTM8-F1
#
_entry.id   AF-A0A7S3QTM8-F1
#
_cell.length_a   1.000
_cell.length_b   1.000
_cell.length_c   1.000
_cell.angle_alpha   90.00
_cell.angle_beta   90.00
_cell.angle_gamma   90.00
#
_symmetry.space_group_name_H-M   'P 1'
#
loop_
_entity.id
_entity.type
_entity.pdbx_description
1 polymer ?
#
loop_
_entity_poly.entity_id
_entity_poly.type
_entity_poly.pdbx_seq_one_letter_code
_entity_poly.pdbx_strand_id
1 'polypeptide(L)'
;MGGDGEGAAMAPFRSPLGGDTGSGGRAMDDGIGDADIFVVGTCEDMCPAKEREAREGNGELHPFERVQYNNPKLTSPDLIIKRTVRNYEQENQIPTNFRTFGALDKTMRHLRRIMDWTTTDHPRAEPIVIYEFLWDRYREVRKEIVTQRFNTNPVNLPQVMAWNEEVARYFIACSHELINTKGFSAILNQEQLNKVLMDLLGDYRTCVDLGVPTPNAGEFKCYMATMMYAGLENKSGKKIPNKFGAFEVLRSFTAQEQVGL
;
A
#
# COMPACT_ATOMS: atom_id res chain seq x y z
N MET A 1 54.37 3.46 4.29
CA MET A 1 53.50 2.55 5.08
C MET A 1 52.10 3.10 4.96
N GLY A 2 51.32 2.54 4.03
CA GLY A 2 49.92 2.88 3.84
C GLY A 2 49.02 2.06 4.76
N GLY A 3 47.72 2.37 4.73
CA GLY A 3 46.69 1.59 5.40
C GLY A 3 45.46 2.43 5.70
N ASP A 4 44.61 2.58 4.69
CA ASP A 4 43.34 3.30 4.66
C ASP A 4 42.29 2.76 5.64
N GLY A 5 41.38 3.64 6.06
CA GLY A 5 40.22 3.30 6.87
C GLY A 5 39.08 2.71 6.04
N GLU A 6 38.71 1.47 6.34
CA GLU A 6 37.52 0.81 5.79
C GLU A 6 36.26 1.21 6.58
N GLY A 7 35.31 1.85 5.90
CA GLY A 7 33.94 2.01 6.35
C GLY A 7 33.21 0.66 6.31
N ALA A 8 32.71 0.22 7.47
CA ALA A 8 31.96 -1.02 7.58
C ALA A 8 30.60 -0.90 6.88
N ALA A 9 30.44 -1.60 5.75
CA ALA A 9 29.16 -1.79 5.08
C ALA A 9 28.24 -2.68 5.94
N MET A 10 27.01 -2.21 6.22
CA MET A 10 25.97 -2.98 6.91
C MET A 10 25.46 -4.12 6.01
N ALA A 11 25.43 -5.33 6.55
CA ALA A 11 24.89 -6.52 5.86
C ALA A 11 23.36 -6.47 5.70
N PRO A 12 22.78 -7.10 4.67
CA PRO A 12 21.34 -7.10 4.43
C PRO A 12 20.57 -7.89 5.50
N PHE A 13 19.47 -7.29 5.99
CA PHE A 13 18.56 -7.89 6.96
C PHE A 13 17.81 -9.09 6.33
N ARG A 14 18.05 -10.31 6.82
CA ARG A 14 17.27 -11.50 6.47
C ARG A 14 16.13 -11.71 7.47
N SER A 15 14.90 -11.83 6.95
CA SER A 15 13.69 -12.13 7.73
C SER A 15 13.77 -13.50 8.44
N PRO A 16 13.40 -13.61 9.73
CA PRO A 16 13.40 -14.89 10.46
C PRO A 16 12.07 -15.67 10.39
N LEU A 17 11.17 -15.35 9.45
CA LEU A 17 9.91 -16.08 9.28
C LEU A 17 9.98 -16.94 8.02
N GLY A 18 10.37 -18.20 8.21
CA GLY A 18 10.26 -19.25 7.21
C GLY A 18 8.80 -19.64 7.00
N GLY A 19 8.28 -19.30 5.84
CA GLY A 19 7.06 -19.81 5.24
C GLY A 19 7.27 -19.80 3.73
N ASP A 20 7.47 -20.98 3.17
CA ASP A 20 7.84 -21.25 1.79
C ASP A 20 6.88 -20.59 0.79
N THR A 21 7.39 -19.57 0.08
CA THR A 21 7.06 -19.28 -1.33
C THR A 21 8.27 -18.58 -1.94
N GLY A 22 8.90 -19.23 -2.91
CA GLY A 22 10.21 -18.86 -3.44
C GLY A 22 10.31 -17.46 -4.03
N SER A 23 11.38 -16.76 -3.67
CA SER A 23 12.05 -15.77 -4.52
C SER A 23 13.51 -15.69 -4.06
N GLY A 24 14.40 -16.26 -4.87
CA GLY A 24 15.83 -16.33 -4.61
C GLY A 24 16.48 -14.94 -4.63
N GLY A 25 17.33 -14.69 -3.65
CA GLY A 25 18.26 -13.56 -3.70
C GLY A 25 19.26 -13.76 -4.84
N ARG A 26 19.47 -12.72 -5.65
CA ARG A 26 20.58 -12.66 -6.60
C ARG A 26 21.73 -11.88 -5.97
N ALA A 27 22.88 -12.53 -5.94
CA ALA A 27 24.18 -11.91 -5.75
C ALA A 27 24.47 -10.94 -6.92
N MET A 28 25.31 -9.94 -6.66
CA MET A 28 25.75 -8.98 -7.66
C MET A 28 26.57 -9.68 -8.74
N ASP A 29 26.14 -9.50 -9.99
CA ASP A 29 26.86 -9.83 -11.20
C ASP A 29 27.04 -8.51 -11.96
N ASP A 30 28.28 -8.08 -12.11
CA ASP A 30 28.68 -6.90 -12.88
C ASP A 30 28.54 -7.23 -14.37
N GLY A 31 27.29 -7.26 -14.83
CA GLY A 31 26.91 -7.44 -16.22
C GLY A 31 26.04 -6.28 -16.68
N ILE A 32 26.48 -5.54 -17.69
CA ILE A 32 25.62 -4.63 -18.47
C ILE A 32 24.52 -5.50 -19.11
N GLY A 33 23.32 -5.53 -18.53
CA GLY A 33 22.30 -6.51 -18.91
C GLY A 33 20.87 -6.16 -18.49
N ASP A 34 20.04 -6.00 -19.52
CA ASP A 34 18.57 -5.88 -19.56
C ASP A 34 17.96 -4.58 -19.02
N ALA A 35 17.43 -3.77 -19.93
CA ALA A 35 16.56 -2.66 -19.55
C ALA A 35 15.34 -3.26 -18.86
N ASP A 36 15.26 -3.11 -17.55
CA ASP A 36 14.23 -3.69 -16.68
C ASP A 36 12.82 -3.37 -17.21
N ILE A 37 12.22 -4.31 -17.97
CA ILE A 37 10.94 -4.10 -18.65
C ILE A 37 9.84 -4.19 -17.60
N PHE A 38 9.26 -3.06 -17.22
CA PHE A 38 8.05 -3.00 -16.39
C PHE A 38 6.83 -2.58 -17.22
N VAL A 39 5.64 -2.98 -16.78
CA VAL A 39 4.38 -2.60 -17.44
C VAL A 39 4.09 -1.11 -17.22
N VAL A 40 3.73 -0.43 -18.30
CA VAL A 40 3.22 0.94 -18.26
C VAL A 40 1.73 0.90 -18.55
N GLY A 41 0.92 1.25 -17.56
CA GLY A 41 -0.53 1.26 -17.67
C GLY A 41 -1.04 2.35 -18.62
N THR A 42 -2.16 2.07 -19.27
CA THR A 42 -2.82 2.98 -20.22
C THR A 42 -4.30 3.23 -19.89
N CYS A 43 -4.82 2.67 -18.80
CA CYS A 43 -6.18 2.93 -18.37
C CYS A 43 -6.28 4.31 -17.69
N GLU A 44 -7.04 5.22 -18.28
CA GLU A 44 -7.28 6.58 -17.77
C GLU A 44 -8.48 6.69 -16.79
N ASP A 45 -9.22 5.59 -16.65
CA ASP A 45 -10.38 5.41 -15.76
C ASP A 45 -9.95 4.81 -14.41
N MET A 46 -10.80 4.94 -13.38
CA MET A 46 -10.58 4.28 -12.09
C MET A 46 -10.74 2.75 -12.13
N CYS A 47 -11.29 2.21 -13.21
CA CYS A 47 -11.45 0.78 -13.47
C CYS A 47 -11.31 0.50 -14.99
N PRO A 48 -10.46 -0.47 -15.40
CA PRO A 48 -10.37 -0.90 -16.80
C PRO A 48 -11.73 -1.29 -17.40
N ALA A 49 -11.97 -0.92 -18.67
CA ALA A 49 -13.24 -1.15 -19.34
C ALA A 49 -13.67 -2.63 -19.36
N LYS A 50 -12.72 -3.55 -19.58
CA LYS A 50 -12.98 -5.01 -19.55
C LYS A 50 -13.43 -5.50 -18.17
N GLU A 51 -12.81 -5.02 -17.10
CA GLU A 51 -13.23 -5.36 -15.74
C GLU A 51 -14.63 -4.79 -15.46
N ARG A 52 -14.87 -3.54 -15.86
CA ARG A 52 -16.18 -2.89 -15.70
C ARG A 52 -17.30 -3.68 -16.38
N GLU A 53 -17.14 -4.00 -17.65
CA GLU A 53 -18.11 -4.78 -18.43
C GLU A 53 -18.38 -6.16 -17.81
N ALA A 54 -17.33 -6.87 -17.40
CA ALA A 54 -17.47 -8.18 -16.77
C ALA A 54 -18.27 -8.09 -15.46
N ARG A 55 -17.98 -7.08 -14.62
CA ARG A 55 -18.63 -6.91 -13.33
C ARG A 55 -20.08 -6.42 -13.46
N GLU A 56 -20.41 -5.65 -14.50
CA GLU A 56 -21.79 -5.33 -14.86
C GLU A 56 -22.56 -6.58 -15.29
N GLY A 57 -21.99 -7.38 -16.21
CA GLY A 57 -22.59 -8.61 -16.70
C GLY A 57 -22.91 -9.61 -15.58
N ASN A 58 -21.95 -9.80 -14.67
CA ASN A 58 -22.02 -10.74 -13.56
C ASN A 58 -22.84 -10.23 -12.35
N GLY A 59 -23.16 -8.94 -12.28
CA GLY A 59 -23.82 -8.35 -11.12
C GLY A 59 -22.92 -8.23 -9.89
N GLU A 60 -21.63 -8.03 -10.11
CA GLU A 60 -20.58 -7.99 -9.09
C GLU A 60 -20.18 -6.55 -8.73
N LEU A 61 -21.10 -5.58 -8.79
CA LEU A 61 -20.83 -4.21 -8.37
C LEU A 61 -21.00 -4.06 -6.85
N HIS A 62 -20.03 -3.44 -6.19
CA HIS A 62 -20.18 -3.04 -4.78
C HIS A 62 -21.25 -1.94 -4.68
N PRO A 63 -22.01 -1.80 -3.58
CA PRO A 63 -23.01 -0.74 -3.43
C PRO A 63 -22.52 0.67 -3.78
N PHE A 64 -21.29 1.02 -3.40
CA PHE A 64 -20.68 2.33 -3.71
C PHE A 64 -20.28 2.53 -5.17
N GLU A 65 -20.32 1.47 -5.99
CA GLU A 65 -19.98 1.52 -7.41
C GLU A 65 -21.24 1.53 -8.29
N ARG A 66 -22.44 1.59 -7.72
CA ARG A 66 -23.69 1.51 -8.47
C ARG A 66 -24.27 2.90 -8.70
N VAL A 67 -24.77 3.15 -9.92
CA VAL A 67 -25.54 4.37 -10.21
C VAL A 67 -26.87 4.35 -9.45
N GLN A 68 -27.48 3.18 -9.34
CA GLN A 68 -28.69 2.95 -8.56
C GLN A 68 -28.41 1.85 -7.54
N TYR A 69 -28.59 2.13 -6.24
CA TYR A 69 -28.17 1.22 -5.17
C TYR A 69 -28.75 -0.21 -5.31
N ASN A 70 -29.96 -0.33 -5.85
CA ASN A 70 -30.70 -1.58 -6.05
C ASN A 70 -30.36 -2.31 -7.35
N ASN A 71 -29.64 -1.69 -8.28
CA ASN A 71 -29.26 -2.31 -9.55
C ASN A 71 -27.78 -2.78 -9.50
N PRO A 72 -27.51 -4.08 -9.29
CA PRO A 72 -26.14 -4.58 -9.18
C PRO A 72 -25.40 -4.67 -10.52
N LYS A 73 -26.05 -4.33 -11.65
CA LYS A 73 -25.50 -4.45 -13.01
C LYS A 73 -25.28 -3.11 -13.71
N LEU A 74 -25.50 -1.99 -13.04
CA LEU A 74 -25.39 -0.65 -13.62
C LEU A 74 -24.38 0.20 -12.85
N THR A 75 -23.25 0.51 -13.49
CA THR A 75 -22.25 1.45 -12.98
C THR A 75 -22.02 2.65 -13.91
N SER A 76 -21.08 3.52 -13.53
CA SER A 76 -20.50 4.58 -14.33
C SER A 76 -18.98 4.50 -14.21
N PRO A 77 -18.20 4.86 -15.26
CA PRO A 77 -16.74 5.01 -15.16
C PRO A 77 -16.26 5.88 -14.00
N ASP A 78 -17.10 6.83 -13.55
CA ASP A 78 -16.82 7.74 -12.44
C ASP A 78 -17.11 7.16 -11.04
N LEU A 79 -17.63 5.93 -10.95
CA LEU A 79 -17.97 5.26 -9.68
C LEU A 79 -17.17 3.96 -9.47
N ILE A 80 -17.04 3.13 -10.51
CA ILE A 80 -16.38 1.83 -10.36
C ILE A 80 -14.88 1.99 -10.17
N ILE A 81 -14.34 1.22 -9.22
CA ILE A 81 -12.90 1.19 -8.96
C ILE A 81 -12.41 -0.24 -9.15
N LYS A 82 -11.25 -0.38 -9.82
CA LYS A 82 -10.55 -1.64 -10.02
C LYS A 82 -10.44 -2.42 -8.70
N ARG A 83 -10.90 -3.68 -8.68
CA ARG A 83 -10.78 -4.58 -7.52
C ARG A 83 -9.38 -5.11 -7.36
N THR A 84 -9.02 -5.53 -6.14
CA THR A 84 -7.73 -6.20 -6.00
C THR A 84 -7.68 -7.52 -6.76
N VAL A 85 -6.70 -7.62 -7.65
CA VAL A 85 -6.33 -8.88 -8.30
C VAL A 85 -5.41 -9.67 -7.37
N ARG A 86 -5.55 -10.99 -7.26
CA ARG A 86 -4.68 -11.79 -6.36
C ARG A 86 -3.22 -11.73 -6.78
N ASN A 87 -2.93 -12.08 -8.03
CA ASN A 87 -1.59 -12.07 -8.62
C ASN A 87 -1.63 -11.42 -10.00
N TYR A 88 -0.60 -10.64 -10.33
CA TYR A 88 -0.34 -10.23 -11.71
C TYR A 88 0.57 -11.28 -12.36
N GLU A 89 -0.02 -12.32 -12.91
CA GLU A 89 0.73 -13.25 -13.77
C GLU A 89 1.33 -12.46 -14.94
N GLN A 90 2.53 -12.83 -15.37
CA GLN A 90 3.28 -12.05 -16.36
C GLN A 90 2.52 -11.93 -17.69
N GLU A 91 1.80 -12.97 -18.08
CA GLU A 91 0.92 -13.01 -19.25
C GLU A 91 -0.29 -12.05 -19.15
N ASN A 92 -0.65 -11.66 -17.92
CA ASN A 92 -1.76 -10.77 -17.61
C ASN A 92 -1.32 -9.32 -17.36
N GLN A 93 -0.03 -9.00 -17.53
CA GLN A 93 0.52 -7.64 -17.45
C GLN A 93 0.22 -6.81 -18.71
N ILE A 94 -1.04 -6.76 -19.10
CA ILE A 94 -1.52 -6.03 -20.28
C ILE A 94 -1.67 -4.55 -19.90
N PRO A 95 -1.05 -3.59 -20.63
CA PRO A 95 -1.13 -2.15 -20.32
C PRO A 95 -2.53 -1.61 -20.02
N THR A 96 -3.54 -2.05 -20.77
CA THR A 96 -4.93 -1.59 -20.59
C THR A 96 -5.57 -2.04 -19.27
N ASN A 97 -4.98 -3.04 -18.59
CA ASN A 97 -5.45 -3.51 -17.28
C ASN A 97 -4.83 -2.69 -16.13
N PHE A 98 -3.87 -1.82 -16.41
CA PHE A 98 -3.17 -1.01 -15.42
C PHE A 98 -3.53 0.46 -15.57
N ARG A 99 -3.82 1.11 -14.44
CA ARG A 99 -4.17 2.52 -14.38
C ARG A 99 -2.94 3.40 -14.54
N THR A 100 -3.08 4.48 -15.31
CA THR A 100 -2.07 5.54 -15.36
C THR A 100 -1.92 6.19 -13.99
N PHE A 101 -0.82 6.92 -13.77
CA PHE A 101 -0.62 7.67 -12.54
C PHE A 101 -1.78 8.67 -12.29
N GLY A 102 -2.25 9.33 -13.35
CA GLY A 102 -3.40 10.25 -13.28
C GLY A 102 -4.71 9.53 -12.90
N ALA A 103 -4.93 8.32 -13.40
CA ALA A 103 -6.09 7.50 -13.01
C ALA A 103 -6.00 6.99 -11.56
N LEU A 104 -4.81 6.66 -11.07
CA LEU A 104 -4.58 6.35 -9.66
C LEU A 104 -4.85 7.57 -8.76
N ASP A 105 -4.44 8.76 -9.17
CA ASP A 105 -4.75 10.00 -8.45
C ASP A 105 -6.27 10.26 -8.38
N LYS A 106 -6.97 10.16 -9.51
CA LYS A 106 -8.45 10.22 -9.55
C LYS A 106 -9.07 9.20 -8.59
N THR A 107 -8.54 7.98 -8.58
CA THR A 107 -8.99 6.90 -7.69
C THR A 107 -8.81 7.29 -6.22
N MET A 108 -7.61 7.72 -5.82
CA MET A 108 -7.33 8.07 -4.43
C MET A 108 -8.20 9.24 -3.94
N ARG A 109 -8.42 10.26 -4.79
CA ARG A 109 -9.36 11.34 -4.50
C ARG A 109 -10.79 10.84 -4.33
N HIS A 110 -11.22 9.86 -5.14
CA HIS A 110 -12.55 9.27 -4.97
C HIS A 110 -12.68 8.44 -3.70
N LEU A 111 -11.68 7.62 -3.38
CA LEU A 111 -11.63 6.82 -2.16
C LEU A 111 -11.66 7.70 -0.90
N ARG A 112 -10.91 8.80 -0.89
CA ARG A 112 -10.97 9.80 0.19
C ARG A 112 -12.37 10.35 0.40
N ARG A 113 -13.09 10.67 -0.67
CA ARG A 113 -14.50 11.14 -0.57
C ARG A 113 -15.42 10.07 0.04
N ILE A 114 -15.22 8.80 -0.28
CA ILE A 114 -16.02 7.68 0.26
C ILE A 114 -15.71 7.44 1.73
N MET A 115 -14.46 7.68 2.16
CA MET A 115 -14.03 7.52 3.55
C MET A 115 -14.87 8.36 4.51
N ASP A 116 -15.24 9.57 4.09
CA ASP A 116 -16.03 10.52 4.89
C ASP A 116 -17.55 10.30 4.79
N TRP A 117 -18.01 9.35 3.97
CA TRP A 117 -19.44 9.08 3.82
C TRP A 117 -20.05 8.51 5.09
N THR A 118 -21.30 8.87 5.32
CA THR A 118 -22.15 8.30 6.34
C THR A 118 -23.46 7.81 5.74
N THR A 119 -24.34 7.23 6.55
CA THR A 119 -25.66 6.76 6.08
C THR A 119 -26.55 7.88 5.54
N THR A 120 -26.24 9.16 5.81
CA THR A 120 -26.92 10.29 5.18
C THR A 120 -26.47 10.51 3.73
N ASP A 121 -25.22 10.18 3.41
CA ASP A 121 -24.65 10.31 2.06
C ASP A 121 -25.00 9.09 1.20
N HIS A 122 -24.97 7.90 1.80
CA HIS A 122 -25.29 6.65 1.10
C HIS A 122 -25.93 5.62 2.04
N PRO A 123 -27.05 4.95 1.70
CA PRO A 123 -27.75 4.04 2.63
C PRO A 123 -26.93 2.84 3.13
N ARG A 124 -25.84 2.50 2.42
CA ARG A 124 -24.92 1.41 2.76
C ARG A 124 -23.59 1.89 3.34
N ALA A 125 -23.43 3.18 3.61
CA ALA A 125 -22.23 3.77 4.19
C ALA A 125 -22.16 3.54 5.72
N GLU A 126 -22.30 2.28 6.12
CA GLU A 126 -21.94 1.84 7.47
C GLU A 126 -20.41 1.75 7.54
N PRO A 127 -19.77 2.13 8.67
CA PRO A 127 -18.30 2.18 8.79
C PRO A 127 -17.59 0.89 8.37
N ILE A 128 -18.16 -0.28 8.68
CA ILE A 128 -17.60 -1.58 8.29
C ILE A 128 -17.63 -1.82 6.77
N VAL A 129 -18.70 -1.39 6.10
CA VAL A 129 -18.85 -1.54 4.64
C VAL A 129 -17.90 -0.60 3.91
N ILE A 130 -17.73 0.63 4.43
CA ILE A 130 -16.72 1.59 3.98
C ILE A 130 -15.33 0.98 4.10
N TYR A 131 -15.00 0.43 5.27
CA TYR A 131 -13.73 -0.24 5.52
C TYR A 131 -13.46 -1.40 4.57
N GLU A 132 -14.39 -2.33 4.39
CA GLU A 132 -14.21 -3.47 3.48
C GLU A 132 -13.93 -3.01 2.04
N PHE A 133 -14.63 -1.97 1.58
CA PHE A 133 -14.44 -1.41 0.26
C PHE A 133 -13.06 -0.74 0.11
N LEU A 134 -12.71 0.16 1.02
CA LEU A 134 -11.44 0.90 1.02
C LEU A 134 -10.25 -0.04 1.18
N TRP A 135 -10.34 -1.02 2.08
CA TRP A 135 -9.31 -2.03 2.30
C TRP A 135 -8.98 -2.78 1.00
N ASP A 136 -9.99 -3.15 0.21
CA ASP A 136 -9.77 -3.78 -1.08
C ASP A 136 -9.21 -2.81 -2.13
N ARG A 137 -9.74 -1.58 -2.24
CA ARG A 137 -9.30 -0.65 -3.29
C ARG A 137 -7.91 -0.06 -3.03
N TYR A 138 -7.56 0.22 -1.77
CA TYR A 138 -6.21 0.67 -1.41
C TYR A 138 -5.16 -0.40 -1.71
N ARG A 139 -5.47 -1.68 -1.43
CA ARG A 139 -4.56 -2.78 -1.75
C ARG A 139 -4.26 -2.84 -3.24
N GLU A 140 -5.25 -2.65 -4.10
CA GLU A 140 -5.03 -2.64 -5.54
C GLU A 140 -4.24 -1.42 -6.03
N VAL A 141 -4.56 -0.22 -5.53
CA VAL A 141 -3.80 1.01 -5.86
C VAL A 141 -2.32 0.83 -5.52
N ARG A 142 -2.02 0.36 -4.30
CA ARG A 142 -0.64 0.14 -3.85
C ARG A 142 0.08 -0.92 -4.68
N LYS A 143 -0.62 -2.00 -5.03
CA LYS A 143 -0.07 -3.02 -5.94
C LYS A 143 0.27 -2.44 -7.31
N GLU A 144 -0.56 -1.57 -7.87
CA GLU A 144 -0.26 -0.93 -9.16
C GLU A 144 0.90 0.05 -9.08
N ILE A 145 1.05 0.79 -7.98
CA ILE A 145 2.20 1.68 -7.73
C ILE A 145 3.51 0.89 -7.83
N VAL A 146 3.62 -0.22 -7.11
CA VAL A 146 4.84 -1.05 -7.11
C VAL A 146 5.04 -1.74 -8.46
N THR A 147 3.98 -2.28 -9.06
CA THR A 147 4.07 -3.02 -10.32
C THR A 147 4.52 -2.13 -11.49
N GLN A 148 4.08 -0.87 -11.49
CA GLN A 148 4.44 0.13 -12.51
C GLN A 148 5.62 1.02 -12.08
N ARG A 149 6.24 0.72 -10.92
CA ARG A 149 7.40 1.43 -10.36
C ARG A 149 7.20 2.94 -10.22
N PHE A 150 5.99 3.38 -9.88
CA PHE A 150 5.75 4.80 -9.64
C PHE A 150 6.49 5.33 -8.40
N ASN A 151 6.88 4.45 -7.49
CA ASN A 151 7.69 4.78 -6.32
C ASN A 151 9.20 4.90 -6.58
N THR A 152 9.68 4.70 -7.81
CA THR A 152 11.10 4.92 -8.16
C THR A 152 11.33 6.22 -8.94
N ASN A 153 10.26 6.93 -9.31
CA ASN A 153 10.33 8.17 -10.05
C ASN A 153 10.21 9.37 -9.09
N PRO A 154 11.21 10.28 -9.00
CA PRO A 154 11.18 11.42 -8.08
C PRO A 154 10.01 12.39 -8.32
N VAL A 155 9.43 12.41 -9.52
CA VAL A 155 8.25 13.24 -9.82
C VAL A 155 6.98 12.69 -9.17
N ASN A 156 6.83 11.37 -9.14
CA ASN A 156 5.63 10.70 -8.64
C ASN A 156 5.72 10.38 -7.15
N LEU A 157 6.95 10.16 -6.66
CA LEU A 157 7.24 9.67 -5.33
C LEU A 157 6.64 10.51 -4.19
N PRO A 158 6.65 11.87 -4.22
CA PRO A 158 5.98 12.68 -3.20
C PRO A 158 4.49 12.36 -3.04
N GLN A 159 3.80 12.16 -4.16
CA GLN A 159 2.37 11.90 -4.18
C GLN A 159 2.07 10.43 -3.80
N VAL A 160 2.94 9.49 -4.19
CA VAL A 160 2.88 8.09 -3.73
C VAL A 160 3.01 8.00 -2.21
N MET A 161 3.97 8.72 -1.63
CA MET A 161 4.12 8.81 -0.18
C MET A 161 2.85 9.35 0.47
N ALA A 162 2.34 10.50 0.02
CA ALA A 162 1.13 11.10 0.58
C ALA A 162 -0.07 10.13 0.57
N TRP A 163 -0.23 9.34 -0.49
CA TRP A 163 -1.25 8.29 -0.55
C TRP A 163 -1.01 7.17 0.45
N ASN A 164 0.21 6.61 0.52
CA ASN A 164 0.53 5.53 1.45
C ASN A 164 0.44 5.98 2.92
N GLU A 165 0.83 7.22 3.22
CA GLU A 165 0.70 7.85 4.52
C GLU A 165 -0.78 7.96 4.95
N GLU A 166 -1.66 8.42 4.06
CA GLU A 166 -3.10 8.44 4.30
C GLU A 166 -3.67 7.05 4.56
N VAL A 167 -3.29 6.06 3.75
CA VAL A 167 -3.74 4.67 3.90
C VAL A 167 -3.30 4.10 5.25
N ALA A 168 -2.07 4.39 5.69
CA ALA A 168 -1.58 3.96 6.99
C ALA A 168 -2.37 4.61 8.13
N ARG A 169 -2.60 5.94 8.09
CA ARG A 169 -3.43 6.64 9.09
C ARG A 169 -4.84 6.09 9.13
N TYR A 170 -5.43 5.79 7.97
CA TYR A 170 -6.75 5.16 7.88
C TYR A 170 -6.81 3.80 8.59
N PHE A 171 -5.87 2.90 8.32
CA PHE A 171 -5.84 1.59 8.99
C PHE A 171 -5.55 1.68 10.50
N ILE A 172 -4.78 2.68 10.93
CA ILE A 172 -4.61 2.98 12.36
C ILE A 172 -5.96 3.40 12.98
N ALA A 173 -6.68 4.33 12.35
CA ALA A 173 -7.99 4.76 12.81
C ALA A 173 -9.00 3.59 12.89
N CYS A 174 -9.07 2.76 11.84
CA CYS A 174 -9.93 1.57 11.85
C CYS A 174 -9.58 0.56 12.95
N SER A 175 -8.30 0.47 13.36
CA SER A 175 -7.90 -0.39 14.47
C SER A 175 -8.57 -0.01 15.79
N HIS A 176 -8.90 1.27 15.96
CA HIS A 176 -9.62 1.78 17.14
C HIS A 176 -11.14 1.73 16.91
N GLU A 177 -11.61 2.35 15.83
CA GLU A 177 -13.05 2.58 15.59
C GLU A 177 -13.82 1.27 15.35
N LEU A 178 -13.19 0.27 14.73
CA LEU A 178 -13.87 -0.97 14.31
C LEU A 178 -13.56 -2.18 15.18
N ILE A 179 -12.77 -2.04 16.24
CA ILE A 179 -12.27 -3.18 17.04
C ILE A 179 -13.38 -4.08 17.59
N ASN A 180 -14.53 -3.49 17.95
CA ASN A 180 -15.69 -4.20 18.47
C ASN A 180 -16.80 -4.41 17.43
N THR A 181 -16.54 -4.08 16.17
CA THR A 181 -17.53 -4.19 15.09
C THR A 181 -17.55 -5.60 14.52
N LYS A 182 -18.75 -6.21 14.44
CA LYS A 182 -18.92 -7.55 13.87
C LYS A 182 -18.43 -7.57 12.41
N GLY A 183 -17.58 -8.55 12.09
CA GLY A 183 -17.01 -8.73 10.75
C GLY A 183 -15.65 -8.06 10.56
N PHE A 184 -15.26 -7.13 11.43
CA PHE A 184 -13.92 -6.56 11.40
C PHE A 184 -12.87 -7.60 11.83
N SER A 185 -11.77 -7.70 11.07
CA SER A 185 -10.63 -8.54 11.41
C SER A 185 -9.42 -7.67 11.75
N ALA A 186 -9.13 -7.54 13.04
CA ALA A 186 -7.97 -6.79 13.53
C ALA A 186 -6.64 -7.35 12.98
N ILE A 187 -6.55 -8.67 12.83
CA ILE A 187 -5.37 -9.34 12.25
C ILE A 187 -5.17 -8.91 10.80
N LEU A 188 -6.20 -8.98 9.95
CA LEU A 188 -6.08 -8.59 8.53
C LEU A 188 -5.82 -7.09 8.37
N ASN A 189 -6.40 -6.26 9.24
CA ASN A 189 -6.11 -4.82 9.26
C ASN A 189 -4.63 -4.57 9.62
N GLN A 190 -4.14 -5.22 10.68
CA GLN A 190 -2.75 -5.10 11.11
C GLN A 190 -1.76 -5.62 10.05
N GLU A 191 -2.09 -6.71 9.36
CA GLU A 191 -1.28 -7.23 8.25
C GLU A 191 -1.16 -6.23 7.10
N GLN A 192 -2.25 -5.54 6.73
CA GLN A 192 -2.19 -4.52 5.69
C GLN A 192 -1.47 -3.25 6.17
N LEU A 193 -1.75 -2.78 7.39
CA LEU A 193 -1.02 -1.66 7.97
C LEU A 193 0.49 -1.92 7.97
N ASN A 194 0.91 -3.13 8.37
CA ASN A 194 2.31 -3.51 8.35
C ASN A 194 2.93 -3.45 6.95
N LYS A 195 2.20 -3.92 5.92
CA LYS A 195 2.66 -3.81 4.53
C LYS A 195 2.79 -2.35 4.08
N VAL A 196 1.84 -1.48 4.45
CA VAL A 196 1.89 -0.04 4.10
C VAL A 196 3.08 0.63 4.77
N LEU A 197 3.31 0.36 6.05
CA LEU A 197 4.44 0.93 6.78
C LEU A 197 5.79 0.41 6.25
N MET A 198 5.89 -0.86 5.86
CA MET A 198 7.11 -1.41 5.26
C MET A 198 7.43 -0.74 3.92
N ASP A 199 6.42 -0.53 3.07
CA ASP A 199 6.59 0.20 1.81
C ASP A 199 7.03 1.64 2.05
N LEU A 200 6.41 2.36 2.98
CA LEU A 200 6.81 3.73 3.34
C LEU A 200 8.27 3.81 3.79
N LEU A 201 8.74 2.87 4.63
CA LEU A 201 10.15 2.84 5.03
C LEU A 201 11.10 2.58 3.86
N GLY A 202 10.70 1.79 2.87
CA GLY A 202 11.43 1.60 1.63
C GLY A 202 11.46 2.88 0.78
N ASP A 203 10.28 3.46 0.54
CA ASP A 203 10.09 4.67 -0.26
C ASP A 203 10.86 5.87 0.35
N TYR A 204 10.93 6.00 1.68
CA TYR A 204 11.73 7.04 2.32
C TYR A 204 13.23 6.89 2.08
N ARG A 205 13.75 5.65 1.99
CA ARG A 205 15.17 5.43 1.62
C ARG A 205 15.39 5.86 0.18
N THR A 206 14.50 5.47 -0.72
CA THR A 206 14.53 5.92 -2.12
C THR A 206 14.43 7.44 -2.23
N CYS A 207 13.65 8.11 -1.37
CA CYS A 207 13.61 9.57 -1.33
C CYS A 207 14.95 10.19 -0.95
N VAL A 208 15.66 9.62 0.04
CA VAL A 208 17.00 10.08 0.42
C VAL A 208 17.96 9.96 -0.77
N ASP A 209 17.96 8.82 -1.46
CA ASP A 209 18.81 8.59 -2.63
C ASP A 209 18.50 9.57 -3.77
N LEU A 210 17.24 9.98 -3.92
CA LEU A 210 16.76 10.88 -4.97
C LEU A 210 16.69 12.35 -4.55
N GLY A 211 17.07 12.71 -3.31
CA GLY A 211 16.99 14.07 -2.79
C GLY A 211 15.55 14.60 -2.62
N VAL A 212 14.56 13.73 -2.46
CA VAL A 212 13.15 14.09 -2.24
C VAL A 212 12.89 14.29 -0.73
N PRO A 213 12.29 15.41 -0.29
CA PRO A 213 11.99 15.63 1.13
C PRO A 213 10.93 14.66 1.68
N THR A 214 11.13 14.21 2.93
CA THR A 214 10.23 13.27 3.63
C THR A 214 9.75 13.84 4.97
N PRO A 215 8.93 14.91 4.98
CA PRO A 215 8.58 15.65 6.20
C PRO A 215 7.87 14.80 7.26
N ASN A 216 7.13 13.77 6.85
CA ASN A 216 6.37 12.91 7.75
C ASN A 216 7.11 11.61 8.12
N ALA A 217 8.35 11.39 7.66
CA ALA A 217 9.03 10.11 7.86
C ALA A 217 9.20 9.74 9.35
N GLY A 218 9.42 10.73 10.22
CA GLY A 218 9.46 10.52 11.68
C GLY A 218 8.17 9.91 12.23
N GLU A 219 7.00 10.41 11.82
CA GLU A 219 5.68 9.91 12.23
C GLU A 219 5.51 8.42 11.88
N PHE A 220 5.79 8.05 10.62
CA PHE A 220 5.59 6.68 10.16
C PHE A 220 6.66 5.71 10.66
N LYS A 221 7.89 6.17 10.90
CA LYS A 221 8.90 5.40 11.64
C LYS A 221 8.43 5.11 13.07
N CYS A 222 7.81 6.07 13.76
CA CYS A 222 7.21 5.84 15.07
C CYS A 222 6.11 4.78 15.01
N TYR A 223 5.15 4.89 14.07
CA TYR A 223 4.10 3.88 13.92
C TYR A 223 4.65 2.47 13.68
N MET A 224 5.66 2.34 12.81
CA MET A 224 6.34 1.06 12.59
C MET A 224 7.00 0.54 13.88
N ALA A 225 7.78 1.38 14.57
CA ALA A 225 8.48 1.00 15.79
C ALA A 225 7.51 0.55 16.88
N THR A 226 6.40 1.29 17.08
CA THR A 226 5.35 0.93 18.05
C THR A 226 4.73 -0.42 17.72
N MET A 227 4.36 -0.66 16.46
CA MET A 227 3.77 -1.92 16.02
C MET A 227 4.74 -3.09 16.17
N MET A 228 6.00 -2.93 15.79
CA MET A 228 7.04 -3.95 15.97
C MET A 228 7.28 -4.24 17.46
N TYR A 229 7.32 -3.22 18.30
CA TYR A 229 7.53 -3.38 19.75
C TYR A 229 6.36 -4.08 20.44
N ALA A 230 5.12 -3.69 20.11
CA ALA A 230 3.91 -4.31 20.64
C ALA A 230 3.70 -5.75 20.12
N GLY A 231 4.16 -6.01 18.90
CA GLY A 231 4.09 -7.30 18.23
C GLY A 231 2.87 -7.46 17.34
N LEU A 232 3.09 -8.19 16.24
CA LEU A 232 2.03 -8.57 15.31
C LEU A 232 1.26 -9.76 15.89
N GLU A 233 -0.05 -9.71 15.77
CA GLU A 233 -0.95 -10.79 16.18
C GLU A 233 -0.98 -11.86 15.10
N ASN A 234 -0.68 -13.11 15.49
CA ASN A 234 -0.79 -14.24 14.59
C ASN A 234 -2.23 -14.79 14.56
N LYS A 235 -2.49 -15.79 13.71
CA LYS A 235 -3.80 -16.45 13.60
C LYS A 235 -4.30 -17.11 14.90
N SER A 236 -3.42 -17.33 15.87
CA SER A 236 -3.76 -17.89 17.19
C SER A 236 -4.01 -16.79 18.24
N GLY A 237 -4.10 -15.52 17.86
CA GLY A 237 -4.26 -14.38 18.78
C GLY A 237 -3.02 -14.06 19.62
N LYS A 238 -1.87 -14.68 19.34
CA LYS A 238 -0.62 -14.45 20.07
C LYS A 238 0.13 -13.29 19.42
N LYS A 239 0.48 -12.28 20.22
CA LYS A 239 1.38 -11.20 19.80
C LYS A 239 2.82 -11.69 19.75
N ILE A 240 3.51 -11.38 18.66
CA ILE A 240 4.92 -11.71 18.43
C ILE A 240 5.70 -10.40 18.29
N PRO A 241 6.30 -9.90 19.38
CA PRO A 241 7.14 -8.70 19.35
C PRO A 241 8.40 -8.88 18.52
N ASN A 242 8.75 -7.85 17.75
CA ASN A 242 10.04 -7.69 17.10
C ASN A 242 10.77 -6.48 17.71
N LYS A 243 11.19 -6.61 18.97
CA LYS A 243 11.85 -5.54 19.72
C LYS A 243 13.17 -5.08 19.07
N PHE A 244 13.90 -6.03 18.47
CA PHE A 244 15.13 -5.72 17.74
C PHE A 244 14.82 -4.87 16.50
N GLY A 245 13.85 -5.27 15.67
CA GLY A 245 13.42 -4.47 14.51
C GLY A 245 12.91 -3.08 14.92
N ALA A 246 12.14 -2.98 16.01
CA ALA A 246 11.71 -1.69 16.54
C ALA A 246 12.90 -0.79 16.90
N PHE A 247 13.91 -1.35 17.56
CA PHE A 247 15.15 -0.63 17.90
C PHE A 247 15.91 -0.16 16.64
N GLU A 248 16.01 -1.00 15.61
CA GLU A 248 16.64 -0.62 14.34
C GLU A 248 15.90 0.52 13.63
N VAL A 249 14.57 0.52 13.66
CA VAL A 249 13.77 1.64 13.13
C VAL A 249 14.06 2.92 13.90
N LEU A 250 14.10 2.87 15.23
CA LEU A 250 14.41 4.03 16.07
C LEU A 250 15.83 4.57 15.81
N ARG A 251 16.80 3.69 15.53
CA ARG A 251 18.17 4.09 15.15
C ARG A 251 18.26 4.74 13.77
N SER A 252 17.27 4.53 12.91
CA SER A 252 17.22 5.11 11.56
C SER A 252 16.70 6.55 11.51
N PHE A 253 16.36 7.15 12.66
CA PHE A 253 15.97 8.55 12.74
C PHE A 253 17.18 9.45 12.45
N THR A 254 17.01 10.37 11.51
CA THR A 254 17.92 11.48 11.23
C THR A 254 17.82 12.54 12.33
N ALA A 255 18.84 13.39 12.45
CA ALA A 255 18.80 14.50 13.39
C ALA A 255 17.60 15.44 13.14
N GLN A 256 17.22 15.65 11.87
CA GLN A 256 16.06 16.48 11.52
C GLN A 256 14.75 15.87 12.02
N GLU A 257 14.58 14.55 11.87
CA GLU A 257 13.38 13.85 12.35
C GLU A 257 13.28 13.82 13.87
N GLN A 258 14.41 13.92 14.60
CA GLN A 258 14.43 13.94 16.06
C GLN A 258 14.02 15.29 16.66
N VAL A 259 14.19 16.39 15.92
CA VAL A 259 13.88 17.75 16.42
C VAL A 259 12.37 18.03 16.50
N GLY A 260 11.56 17.25 15.77
CA GLY A 260 10.09 17.37 15.74
C GLY A 260 9.32 16.40 16.64
N LEU A 261 10.03 15.54 17.39
CA LEU A 261 9.46 14.65 18.42
C LEU A 261 9.40 15.37 19.78
#